data_AF-A0A967EQ88-F1
#
_entry.id   AF-A0A967EQ88-F1
#
_cell.length_a   1.000
_cell.length_b   1.000
_cell.length_c   1.000
_cell.angle_alpha   90.00
_cell.angle_beta   90.00
_cell.angle_gamma   90.00
#
_symmetry.space_group_name_H-M   'P 1'
#
loop_
_entity.id
_entity.type
_entity.pdbx_description
1 polymer ?
#
loop_
_entity_poly.entity_id
_entity_poly.type
_entity_poly.pdbx_seq_one_letter_code
_entity_poly.pdbx_strand_id
1 'polypeptide(L)'
;MLSALNLIAERKIRQAIEEGTMADLSHWKNKPLPEDDMGHVPSDLRMAYRILKNAGYIPEEVALQKEIVRTEDLLARCADEKEKYKQLKKLNYLRFKLECRMGKNLQVDVDSPYYDKVVNKMTVKGK
;
A
#
# COMPACT_ATOMS: atom_id res chain seq x y z
N MET A 1 -12.16 -21.59 -7.91
CA MET A 1 -10.75 -21.15 -8.09
C MET A 1 -9.78 -21.68 -7.04
N LEU A 2 -10.16 -21.79 -5.75
CA LEU A 2 -9.28 -22.32 -4.68
C LEU A 2 -8.78 -23.78 -4.89
N SER A 3 -9.53 -24.62 -5.63
CA SER A 3 -9.20 -26.04 -5.83
C SER A 3 -7.85 -26.29 -6.53
N ALA A 4 -7.51 -25.49 -7.55
CA ALA A 4 -6.25 -25.66 -8.28
C ALA A 4 -5.01 -25.33 -7.41
N LEU A 5 -5.10 -24.28 -6.59
CA LEU A 5 -4.02 -23.90 -5.67
C LEU A 5 -3.82 -24.96 -4.59
N ASN A 6 -4.90 -25.53 -4.05
CA ASN A 6 -4.84 -26.63 -3.08
C ASN A 6 -4.16 -27.86 -3.69
N LEU A 7 -4.48 -28.20 -4.94
CA LEU A 7 -3.84 -29.32 -5.64
C LEU A 7 -2.33 -29.11 -5.84
N ILE A 8 -1.93 -27.89 -6.20
CA ILE A 8 -0.51 -27.54 -6.35
C ILE A 8 0.21 -27.61 -4.99
N ALA A 9 -0.41 -27.08 -3.93
CA ALA A 9 0.12 -27.11 -2.58
C ALA A 9 0.31 -28.56 -2.10
N GLU A 10 -0.70 -29.42 -2.25
CA GLU A 10 -0.65 -30.83 -1.86
C GLU A 10 0.47 -31.59 -2.57
N ARG A 11 0.62 -31.38 -3.89
CA ARG A 11 1.71 -31.99 -4.66
C ARG A 11 3.08 -31.53 -4.18
N LYS A 12 3.24 -30.24 -3.88
CA LYS A 12 4.51 -29.68 -3.38
C LYS A 12 4.86 -30.19 -1.99
N ILE A 13 3.87 -30.30 -1.09
CA ILE A 13 4.05 -30.85 0.24
C ILE A 13 4.49 -32.31 0.14
N ARG A 14 3.82 -33.12 -0.68
CA ARG A 14 4.18 -34.52 -0.89
C ARG A 14 5.59 -34.69 -1.44
N GLN A 15 5.95 -33.89 -2.45
CA GLN A 15 7.30 -33.87 -3.01
C GLN A 15 8.36 -33.55 -1.94
N ALA A 16 8.13 -32.55 -1.08
CA ALA A 16 9.06 -32.18 -0.02
C ALA A 16 9.21 -33.26 1.07
N ILE A 17 8.14 -34.02 1.33
CA ILE A 17 8.17 -35.19 2.23
C ILE A 17 8.99 -36.33 1.61
N GLU A 18 8.76 -36.63 0.32
CA GLU A 18 9.49 -37.68 -0.42
C GLU A 18 10.99 -37.36 -0.55
N GLU A 19 11.34 -36.09 -0.80
CA GLU A 19 12.72 -35.62 -0.88
C GLU A 19 13.40 -35.44 0.49
N GLY A 20 12.64 -35.52 1.59
CA GLY A 20 13.14 -35.29 2.95
C GLY A 20 13.60 -33.85 3.21
N THR A 21 13.20 -32.89 2.37
CA THR A 21 13.58 -31.46 2.47
C THR A 21 12.64 -30.66 3.37
N MET A 22 11.61 -31.30 3.93
CA MET A 22 10.66 -30.68 4.84
C MET A 22 11.37 -30.18 6.11
N ALA A 23 11.12 -28.93 6.48
CA ALA A 23 11.64 -28.37 7.72
C ALA A 23 11.06 -29.09 8.95
N ASP A 24 11.85 -29.25 10.01
CA ASP A 24 11.35 -29.78 11.28
C ASP A 24 10.42 -28.74 11.97
N LEU A 25 9.13 -29.06 11.99
CA LEU A 25 8.08 -28.24 12.60
C LEU A 25 7.71 -28.72 14.02
N SER A 26 8.47 -29.66 14.61
CA SER A 26 8.20 -30.23 15.94
C SER A 26 8.02 -29.15 17.03
N HIS A 27 8.77 -28.05 16.95
CA HIS A 27 8.73 -26.91 17.87
C HIS A 27 7.44 -26.06 17.80
N TRP A 28 6.61 -26.25 16.78
CA TRP A 28 5.28 -25.63 16.64
C TRP A 28 4.15 -26.50 17.22
N LYS A 29 4.44 -27.73 17.64
CA LYS A 29 3.43 -28.63 18.21
C LYS A 29 2.81 -27.99 19.46
N ASN A 30 1.48 -27.94 19.49
CA ASN A 30 0.66 -27.32 20.56
C ASN A 30 0.87 -25.80 20.74
N LYS A 31 1.49 -25.11 19.78
CA LYS A 31 1.52 -23.64 19.79
C LYS A 31 0.32 -23.09 19.02
N PRO A 32 -0.28 -21.97 19.48
CA PRO A 32 -1.29 -21.28 18.70
C PRO A 32 -0.69 -20.81 17.38
N LEU A 33 -1.51 -20.80 16.33
CA LEU A 33 -1.11 -20.18 15.06
C LEU A 33 -0.83 -18.69 15.29
N PRO A 34 0.18 -18.12 14.61
CA PRO A 34 0.37 -16.68 14.59
C PRO A 34 -0.88 -15.95 14.09
N GLU A 35 -1.07 -14.72 14.55
CA GLU A 35 -2.14 -13.86 14.04
C GLU A 35 -2.00 -13.67 12.52
N ASP A 36 -3.14 -13.68 11.82
CA ASP A 36 -3.17 -13.46 10.38
C ASP A 36 -3.00 -11.96 10.09
N ASP A 37 -1.82 -11.58 9.56
CA ASP A 37 -1.51 -10.23 9.08
C ASP A 37 -2.61 -9.61 8.19
N MET A 38 -3.40 -10.45 7.50
CA MET A 38 -4.44 -10.04 6.55
C MET A 38 -5.86 -10.26 7.09
N GLY A 39 -6.04 -10.31 8.42
CA GLY A 39 -7.36 -10.45 9.04
C GLY A 39 -8.35 -9.33 8.67
N HIS A 40 -7.85 -8.14 8.33
CA HIS A 40 -8.65 -6.99 7.86
C HIS A 40 -9.12 -7.12 6.40
N VAL A 41 -8.60 -8.09 5.65
CA VAL A 41 -8.99 -8.36 4.26
C VAL A 41 -10.10 -9.41 4.22
N PRO A 42 -11.18 -9.20 3.42
CA PRO A 42 -12.21 -10.21 3.21
C PRO A 42 -11.64 -11.58 2.81
N SER A 43 -12.25 -12.66 3.29
CA SER A 43 -11.78 -14.05 3.11
C SER A 43 -11.43 -14.37 1.66
N ASP A 44 -12.29 -13.93 0.74
CA ASP A 44 -12.24 -14.30 -0.67
C ASP A 44 -11.08 -13.59 -1.40
N LEU A 45 -10.66 -12.44 -0.89
CA LEU A 45 -9.57 -11.63 -1.46
C LEU A 45 -8.21 -11.97 -0.86
N ARG A 46 -8.18 -12.52 0.37
CA ARG A 46 -6.95 -12.75 1.13
C ARG A 46 -5.92 -13.57 0.37
N MET A 47 -6.35 -14.61 -0.34
CA MET A 47 -5.45 -15.47 -1.13
C MET A 47 -4.78 -14.68 -2.26
N ALA A 48 -5.53 -13.86 -2.99
CA ALA A 48 -5.01 -13.05 -4.09
C ALA A 48 -4.00 -12.01 -3.57
N TYR A 49 -4.32 -11.31 -2.48
CA TYR A 49 -3.41 -10.37 -1.84
C TYR A 49 -2.13 -11.02 -1.32
N ARG A 50 -2.22 -12.23 -0.76
CA ARG A 50 -1.06 -12.98 -0.27
C ARG A 50 -0.14 -13.43 -1.39
N ILE A 51 -0.69 -13.85 -2.54
CA ILE A 51 0.09 -14.14 -3.75
C ILE A 51 0.84 -12.89 -4.21
N LEU A 52 0.16 -11.74 -4.28
CA LEU A 52 0.78 -10.47 -4.68
C LEU A 52 1.89 -10.03 -3.72
N LYS A 53 1.63 -10.09 -2.39
CA LYS A 53 2.62 -9.79 -1.34
C LYS A 53 3.86 -10.67 -1.48
N ASN A 54 3.67 -11.99 -1.63
CA ASN A 54 4.77 -12.96 -1.75
C ASN A 54 5.57 -12.79 -3.05
N ALA A 55 4.92 -12.38 -4.14
CA ALA A 55 5.58 -12.08 -5.40
C ALA A 55 6.28 -10.70 -5.42
N GLY A 56 6.26 -9.95 -4.31
CA GLY A 56 6.89 -8.64 -4.20
C GLY A 56 6.12 -7.51 -4.88
N TYR A 57 4.86 -7.74 -5.28
CA TYR A 57 4.00 -6.69 -5.83
C TYR A 57 3.53 -5.79 -4.69
N ILE A 58 4.19 -4.63 -4.59
CA ILE A 58 3.83 -3.56 -3.67
C ILE A 58 2.74 -2.72 -4.36
N PRO A 59 1.56 -2.54 -3.75
CA PRO A 59 0.55 -1.62 -4.27
C PRO A 59 1.17 -0.24 -4.47
N GLU A 60 0.88 0.46 -5.57
CA GLU A 60 1.54 1.75 -5.82
C GLU A 60 1.21 2.80 -4.73
N GLU A 61 0.16 2.60 -3.93
CA GLU A 61 -0.15 3.43 -2.76
C GLU A 61 0.98 3.32 -1.73
N VAL A 62 1.43 2.08 -1.45
CA VAL A 62 2.53 1.81 -0.53
C VAL A 62 3.84 2.33 -1.11
N ALA A 63 4.04 2.25 -2.42
CA ALA A 63 5.20 2.83 -3.09
C ALA A 63 5.22 4.37 -2.98
N LEU A 64 4.08 5.02 -3.23
CA LEU A 64 3.90 6.47 -3.05
C LEU A 64 4.14 6.89 -1.61
N GLN A 65 3.64 6.12 -0.64
CA GLN A 65 3.85 6.41 0.77
C GLN A 65 5.32 6.32 1.18
N LYS A 66 6.06 5.34 0.66
CA LYS A 66 7.53 5.28 0.82
C LYS A 66 8.23 6.48 0.20
N GLU A 67 7.77 6.95 -0.96
CA GLU A 67 8.34 8.14 -1.61
C GLU A 67 8.06 9.43 -0.82
N ILE A 68 6.88 9.56 -0.22
CA ILE A 68 6.53 10.68 0.67
C ILE A 68 7.48 10.71 1.86
N VAL A 69 7.62 9.60 2.59
CA VAL A 69 8.53 9.51 3.75
C VAL A 69 9.97 9.84 3.36
N ARG A 70 10.45 9.33 2.22
CA ARG A 70 11.78 9.65 1.71
C ARG A 70 11.94 11.15 1.41
N THR A 71 10.91 11.79 0.87
CA THR A 71 10.94 13.23 0.56
C THR A 71 10.89 14.07 1.83
N GLU A 72 10.17 13.62 2.87
CA GLU A 72 10.16 14.22 4.21
C GLU A 72 11.54 14.14 4.87
N ASP A 73 12.19 12.98 4.82
CA ASP A 73 13.55 12.79 5.34
C ASP A 73 14.58 13.69 4.63
N LEU A 74 14.45 13.84 3.31
CA LEU A 74 15.30 14.74 2.53
C LEU A 74 15.06 16.21 2.91
N LEU A 75 13.79 16.61 3.08
CA LEU A 75 13.43 17.95 3.55
C LEU A 75 13.99 18.27 4.93
N ALA A 76 13.99 17.29 5.84
CA ALA A 76 14.52 17.45 7.19
C ALA A 76 16.05 17.66 7.20
N ARG A 77 16.76 17.17 6.18
CA ARG A 77 18.22 17.22 6.07
C ARG A 77 18.75 18.29 5.10
N CYS A 78 17.88 18.92 4.30
CA CYS A 78 18.28 19.99 3.38
C CYS A 78 18.51 21.32 4.12
N ALA A 79 19.70 21.90 3.92
CA ALA A 79 20.06 23.23 4.43
C ALA A 79 19.80 24.36 3.41
N ASP A 80 19.72 24.06 2.11
CA ASP A 80 19.47 25.06 1.05
C ASP A 80 17.96 25.36 0.91
N GLU A 81 17.58 26.63 1.06
CA GLU A 81 16.20 27.12 0.93
C GLU A 81 15.59 26.86 -0.45
N LYS A 82 16.37 26.99 -1.53
CA LYS A 82 15.86 26.75 -2.90
C LYS A 82 15.52 25.29 -3.13
N GLU A 83 16.35 24.41 -2.59
CA GLU A 83 16.15 22.97 -2.66
C GLU A 83 14.98 22.54 -1.77
N LYS A 84 14.89 23.11 -0.57
CA LYS A 84 13.77 22.92 0.36
C LYS A 84 12.43 23.26 -0.28
N TYR A 85 12.33 24.40 -0.98
CA TYR A 85 11.09 24.78 -1.67
C TYR A 85 10.70 23.80 -2.80
N LYS A 86 11.67 23.30 -3.57
CA LYS A 86 11.43 22.28 -4.61
C LYS A 86 10.93 20.97 -4.01
N GLN A 87 11.57 20.50 -2.94
CA GLN A 87 11.18 19.26 -2.27
C GLN A 87 9.80 19.39 -1.60
N LEU A 88 9.46 20.57 -1.07
CA LEU A 88 8.12 20.85 -0.51
C LEU A 88 7.03 20.76 -1.59
N LYS A 89 7.27 21.33 -2.77
CA LYS A 89 6.37 21.19 -3.93
C LYS A 89 6.21 19.72 -4.35
N LYS A 90 7.32 18.97 -4.39
CA LYS A 90 7.30 17.55 -4.71
C LYS A 90 6.47 16.77 -3.69
N LEU A 91 6.66 17.04 -2.39
CA LEU A 91 5.92 16.41 -1.31
C LEU A 91 4.41 16.67 -1.41
N ASN A 92 4.00 17.91 -1.66
CA ASN A 92 2.59 18.26 -1.85
C ASN A 92 1.98 17.51 -3.04
N TYR A 93 2.71 17.40 -4.15
CA TYR A 93 2.26 16.61 -5.30
C TYR A 93 2.11 15.12 -4.97
N LEU A 94 3.06 14.52 -4.25
CA LEU A 94 3.00 13.10 -3.87
C LEU A 94 1.84 12.82 -2.92
N ARG A 95 1.58 13.70 -1.94
CA ARG A 95 0.42 13.62 -1.04
C ARG A 95 -0.89 13.71 -1.84
N PHE A 96 -1.01 14.70 -2.72
CA PHE A 96 -2.17 14.85 -3.59
C PHE A 96 -2.40 13.61 -4.48
N LYS A 97 -1.35 13.08 -5.09
CA LYS A 97 -1.43 11.87 -5.92
C LYS A 97 -1.92 10.66 -5.12
N LEU A 98 -1.47 10.51 -3.88
CA LEU A 98 -1.94 9.44 -2.98
C LEU A 98 -3.42 9.62 -2.61
N GLU A 99 -3.85 10.84 -2.27
CA GLU A 99 -5.24 11.15 -1.93
C GLU A 99 -6.21 10.86 -3.08
N CYS A 100 -5.88 11.28 -4.31
CA CYS A 100 -6.68 10.98 -5.49
C CYS A 100 -6.82 9.47 -5.71
N ARG A 101 -5.73 8.71 -5.48
CA ARG A 101 -5.72 7.25 -5.68
C ARG A 101 -6.53 6.52 -4.61
N MET A 102 -6.52 7.01 -3.38
CA MET A 102 -7.32 6.48 -2.28
C MET A 102 -8.81 6.84 -2.38
N GLY A 103 -9.24 7.56 -3.41
CA GLY A 103 -10.64 7.99 -3.56
C GLY A 103 -11.11 8.95 -2.46
N LYS A 104 -10.17 9.62 -1.77
CA LYS A 104 -10.52 10.67 -0.81
C LYS A 104 -11.00 11.89 -1.60
N ASN A 105 -12.08 12.52 -1.14
CA ASN A 105 -12.53 13.77 -1.72
C ASN A 105 -11.43 14.82 -1.58
N LEU A 106 -11.06 15.46 -2.69
CA LEU A 106 -10.11 16.57 -2.68
C LEU A 106 -10.66 17.68 -1.79
N GLN A 107 -10.09 17.84 -0.58
CA GLN A 107 -10.43 18.96 0.29
C GLN A 107 -9.72 20.20 -0.23
N VAL A 108 -10.44 21.00 -1.01
CA VAL A 108 -10.02 22.34 -1.39
C VAL A 108 -10.32 23.26 -0.20
N ASP A 109 -9.40 23.32 0.75
CA ASP A 109 -9.48 24.22 1.90
C ASP A 109 -9.16 25.68 1.50
N VAL A 110 -9.51 26.64 2.35
CA VAL A 110 -9.34 28.09 2.13
C VAL A 110 -7.86 28.45 1.91
N ASP A 111 -6.94 27.75 2.56
CA ASP A 111 -5.49 27.93 2.40
C ASP A 111 -4.93 27.28 1.11
N SER A 112 -5.78 26.57 0.35
CA SER A 112 -5.34 25.94 -0.90
C SER A 112 -5.14 27.00 -1.98
N PRO A 113 -3.98 27.01 -2.69
CA PRO A 113 -3.75 27.91 -3.83
C PRO A 113 -4.69 27.66 -5.03
N TYR A 114 -5.54 26.64 -4.94
CA TYR A 114 -6.56 26.31 -5.92
C TYR A 114 -7.97 26.71 -5.50
N TYR A 115 -8.18 27.18 -4.26
CA TYR A 115 -9.49 27.57 -3.74
C TYR A 115 -10.20 28.58 -4.66
N ASP A 116 -9.56 29.71 -4.92
CA ASP A 116 -10.11 30.77 -5.78
C ASP A 116 -10.42 30.27 -7.19
N LYS A 117 -9.56 29.42 -7.76
CA LYS A 117 -9.75 28.88 -9.12
C LYS A 117 -10.92 27.92 -9.21
N VAL A 118 -11.18 27.16 -8.14
CA VAL A 118 -12.28 26.20 -8.08
C VAL A 118 -13.60 26.94 -7.86
N VAL A 119 -13.64 27.85 -6.87
CA VAL A 119 -14.83 28.67 -6.57
C VAL A 119 -15.26 29.49 -7.79
N ASN A 120 -14.32 30.13 -8.48
CA ASN A 120 -14.63 30.92 -9.69
C ASN A 120 -15.19 30.09 -10.85
N LYS A 121 -14.98 28.77 -10.87
CA LYS A 121 -15.53 27.86 -11.88
C LYS A 121 -16.82 27.19 -11.46
N MET A 122 -17.21 27.27 -10.17
CA MET A 122 -18.46 26.70 -9.70
C MET A 122 -19.62 27.62 -10.09
N THR A 123 -20.38 27.23 -11.12
CA THR A 123 -21.66 27.85 -11.43
C THR A 123 -22.73 27.21 -10.55
N VAL A 124 -23.22 27.96 -9.57
CA VAL A 124 -24.41 27.55 -8.82
C VAL A 124 -25.60 27.68 -9.77
N LYS A 125 -26.24 26.55 -10.13
CA LYS A 125 -27.56 26.60 -10.75
C LYS A 125 -28.51 27.22 -9.72
N GLY A 126 -28.92 28.46 -10.00
CA GLY A 126 -29.96 29.15 -9.23
C GLY A 126 -31.22 28.30 -9.18
N LYS A 127 -31.88 28.31 -8.02
CA LYS A 127 -33.16 27.66 -7.76
C LYS A 127 -34.24 28.10 -8.73
#